data_AF-A0A9Q9WR04-F1
#
_entry.id   AF-A0A9Q9WR04-F1
#
_cell.length_a   1.000
_cell.length_b   1.000
_cell.length_c   1.000
_cell.angle_alpha   90.00
_cell.angle_beta   90.00
_cell.angle_gamma   90.00
#
_symmetry.space_group_name_H-M   'P 1'
#
loop_
_entity.id
_entity.type
_entity.pdbx_description
1 polymer ?
#
loop_
_entity_poly.entity_id
_entity_poly.type
_entity_poly.pdbx_seq_one_letter_code
_entity_poly.pdbx_strand_id
1 'polypeptide(L)'
;MGHIQKTVKTEEHLKTLIHLNLQQQKRLISEMKSVNAVKMLAVFALVFLVSSVTEGLIISKCELKEKLEATQIQVIRAMGDKMTVNDLNARLVCLAGATGFNTSFVKNIPAKPKEPLNSNSIKPNTTRRPVWHLYGVFQLSDQLACDSGMNPSLNVCNTSCTAFTDDDVTDDIACLNTIISSIKPRPKNNITLPLVTLSTILVKECHFVVPSQYFVECPSGTTPSPGTML
;
A
#
# COMPACT_ATOMS: atom_id res chain seq x y z
N MET A 1 17.04 -21.97 27.70
CA MET A 1 16.17 -21.23 28.66
C MET A 1 15.73 -19.84 28.17
N GLY A 2 16.60 -18.98 27.62
CA GLY A 2 16.28 -17.56 27.40
C GLY A 2 15.35 -17.18 26.22
N HIS A 3 15.08 -18.09 25.27
CA HIS A 3 14.19 -17.80 24.12
C HIS A 3 12.70 -18.02 24.47
N ILE A 4 12.40 -19.06 25.24
CA ILE A 4 11.05 -19.41 25.72
C ILE A 4 10.54 -18.33 26.70
N GLN A 5 11.43 -17.80 27.54
CA GLN A 5 11.10 -16.76 28.51
C GLN A 5 10.79 -15.40 27.84
N LYS A 6 11.36 -15.13 26.65
CA LYS A 6 11.04 -13.95 25.85
C LYS A 6 9.69 -14.08 25.16
N THR A 7 9.36 -15.24 24.59
CA THR A 7 8.02 -15.48 23.98
C THR A 7 6.90 -15.48 25.02
N VAL A 8 7.11 -16.09 26.19
CA VAL A 8 6.15 -16.05 27.31
C VAL A 8 5.96 -14.61 27.82
N LYS A 9 7.03 -13.82 27.92
CA LYS A 9 6.94 -12.41 28.35
C LYS A 9 6.20 -11.53 27.34
N THR A 10 6.33 -11.79 26.03
CA THR A 10 5.58 -11.09 25.00
C THR A 10 4.11 -11.49 24.97
N GLU A 11 3.79 -12.77 25.21
CA GLU A 11 2.41 -13.26 25.28
C GLU A 11 1.68 -12.70 26.52
N GLU A 12 2.34 -12.66 27.67
CA GLU A 12 1.80 -12.02 28.89
C GLU A 12 1.64 -10.51 28.74
N HIS A 13 2.56 -9.84 28.03
CA HIS A 13 2.43 -8.41 27.73
C HIS A 13 1.26 -8.15 26.77
N LEU A 14 1.07 -9.01 25.76
CA LEU A 14 -0.06 -8.91 24.84
C LEU A 14 -1.40 -9.21 25.52
N LYS A 15 -1.46 -10.22 26.40
CA LYS A 15 -2.63 -10.49 27.26
C LYS A 15 -2.95 -9.31 28.16
N THR A 16 -1.92 -8.67 28.74
CA THR A 16 -2.07 -7.48 29.58
C THR A 16 -2.58 -6.30 28.77
N LEU A 17 -2.08 -6.06 27.55
CA LEU A 17 -2.59 -5.01 26.66
C LEU A 17 -4.03 -5.27 26.22
N ILE A 18 -4.37 -6.50 25.85
CA ILE A 18 -5.75 -6.87 25.48
C ILE A 18 -6.67 -6.69 26.69
N HIS A 19 -6.23 -7.10 27.88
CA HIS A 19 -7.02 -6.94 29.10
C HIS A 19 -7.18 -5.47 29.50
N LEU A 20 -6.13 -4.64 29.37
CA LEU A 20 -6.23 -3.19 29.57
C LEU A 20 -7.18 -2.56 28.55
N ASN A 21 -7.09 -2.95 27.28
CA ASN A 21 -7.94 -2.42 26.21
C ASN A 21 -9.42 -2.84 26.41
N LEU A 22 -9.66 -4.08 26.84
CA LEU A 22 -11.01 -4.56 27.17
C LEU A 22 -11.56 -3.92 28.45
N GLN A 23 -10.72 -3.66 29.46
CA GLN A 23 -11.07 -2.90 30.66
C GLN A 23 -11.38 -1.44 30.34
N GLN A 24 -10.61 -0.83 29.45
CA GLN A 24 -10.78 0.54 28.99
C GLN A 24 -12.05 0.66 28.14
N GLN A 25 -12.31 -0.30 27.24
CA GLN A 25 -13.60 -0.42 26.54
C GLN A 25 -14.77 -0.60 27.52
N LYS A 26 -14.67 -1.49 28.51
CA LYS A 26 -15.74 -1.68 29.50
C LYS A 26 -15.99 -0.43 30.34
N ARG A 27 -14.93 0.31 30.70
CA ARG A 27 -15.04 1.60 31.40
C ARG A 27 -15.71 2.64 30.51
N LEU A 28 -15.31 2.77 29.24
CA LEU A 28 -15.93 3.66 28.27
C LEU A 28 -17.40 3.32 28.02
N ILE A 29 -17.76 2.03 27.92
CA ILE A 29 -19.14 1.55 27.79
C ILE A 29 -19.97 1.82 29.06
N SER A 30 -19.34 1.79 30.24
CA SER A 30 -20.00 2.13 31.51
C SER A 30 -20.28 3.63 31.61
N GLU A 31 -19.34 4.48 31.18
CA GLU A 31 -19.53 5.93 31.12
C GLU A 31 -20.63 6.31 30.10
N MET A 32 -20.75 5.57 28.99
CA MET A 32 -21.80 5.73 27.99
C MET A 32 -23.22 5.45 28.51
N LYS A 33 -23.38 4.61 29.54
CA LYS A 33 -24.69 4.34 30.16
C LYS A 33 -25.19 5.49 31.05
N SER A 34 -24.32 6.45 31.39
CA SER A 34 -24.64 7.54 32.33
C SER A 34 -24.98 8.88 31.67
N VAL A 35 -24.97 8.98 30.33
CA VAL A 35 -25.04 10.27 29.62
C VAL A 35 -26.22 10.32 28.63
N ASN A 36 -27.01 11.41 28.67
CA ASN A 36 -28.18 11.61 27.81
C ASN A 36 -27.86 11.50 26.30
N ALA A 37 -28.81 10.96 25.52
CA ALA A 37 -28.68 10.62 24.09
C ALA A 37 -28.12 11.73 23.17
N VAL A 38 -28.37 13.01 23.48
CA VAL A 38 -27.85 14.14 22.67
C VAL A 38 -26.35 14.38 22.90
N LYS A 39 -25.88 14.21 24.15
CA LYS A 39 -24.45 14.30 24.49
C LYS A 39 -23.68 13.06 24.00
N MET A 40 -24.36 11.91 23.93
CA MET A 40 -23.79 10.69 23.37
C MET A 40 -23.39 10.86 21.90
N LEU A 41 -24.21 11.50 21.06
CA LEU A 41 -23.87 11.75 19.65
C LEU A 41 -22.62 12.63 19.50
N ALA A 42 -22.48 13.68 20.32
CA ALA A 42 -21.32 14.57 20.29
C ALA A 42 -20.03 13.88 20.75
N VAL A 43 -20.11 13.03 21.79
CA VAL A 43 -18.97 12.24 22.27
C VAL A 43 -18.61 11.13 21.28
N PHE A 44 -19.60 10.48 20.64
CA PHE A 44 -19.35 9.48 19.61
C PHE A 44 -18.62 10.08 18.41
N ALA A 45 -19.06 11.25 17.93
CA ALA A 45 -18.38 11.98 16.86
C ALA A 45 -16.93 12.35 17.25
N LEU A 46 -16.71 12.79 18.49
CA LEU A 46 -15.36 13.11 18.99
C LEU A 46 -14.47 11.87 19.12
N VAL A 47 -15.02 10.72 19.53
CA VAL A 47 -14.29 9.46 19.62
C VAL A 47 -13.93 8.91 18.24
N PHE A 48 -14.83 9.03 17.25
CA PHE A 48 -14.54 8.71 15.84
C PHE A 48 -13.43 9.60 15.26
N LEU A 49 -13.37 10.88 15.63
CA LEU A 49 -12.30 11.80 15.20
C LEU A 49 -10.93 11.47 15.81
N VAL A 50 -10.89 10.82 16.98
CA VAL A 50 -9.64 10.50 17.71
C VAL A 50 -9.18 9.05 17.47
N SER A 51 -10.11 8.16 17.09
CA SER A 51 -9.85 6.73 16.84
C SER A 51 -10.32 6.31 15.45
N SER A 52 -9.95 7.06 14.41
CA SER A 52 -9.95 6.51 13.06
C SER A 52 -8.86 5.43 12.99
N VAL A 53 -9.20 4.23 13.47
CA VAL A 53 -8.57 3.02 12.96
C VAL A 53 -8.98 3.02 11.50
N THR A 54 -8.08 3.47 10.61
CA THR A 54 -8.29 3.43 9.17
C THR A 54 -8.33 1.95 8.78
N GLU A 55 -9.51 1.35 8.88
CA GLU A 55 -9.81 0.14 8.13
C GLU A 55 -9.73 0.56 6.67
N GLY A 56 -8.68 0.14 5.97
CA GLY A 56 -8.44 0.59 4.61
C GLY A 56 -9.63 0.39 3.70
N LEU A 57 -9.94 1.42 2.92
CA LEU A 57 -10.96 1.36 1.88
C LEU A 57 -10.62 0.28 0.84
N ILE A 58 -11.62 -0.51 0.45
CA ILE A 58 -11.54 -1.37 -0.73
C ILE A 58 -12.04 -0.57 -1.93
N ILE A 59 -11.11 -0.07 -2.76
CA ILE A 59 -11.47 0.67 -3.98
C ILE A 59 -11.95 -0.30 -5.06
N SER A 60 -12.99 0.05 -5.83
CA SER A 60 -13.46 -0.87 -6.88
C SER A 60 -12.53 -0.88 -8.11
N LYS A 61 -12.54 -1.98 -8.88
CA LYS A 61 -11.82 -2.10 -10.17
C LYS A 61 -12.09 -0.90 -11.10
N CYS A 62 -13.34 -0.47 -11.18
CA CYS A 62 -13.78 0.58 -12.10
C CYS A 62 -13.50 1.98 -11.58
N GLU A 63 -13.64 2.20 -10.27
CA GLU A 63 -13.24 3.47 -9.65
C GLU A 63 -11.73 3.71 -9.75
N LEU A 64 -10.92 2.67 -9.53
CA LEU A 64 -9.47 2.77 -9.69
C LEU A 64 -9.09 3.05 -11.16
N LYS A 65 -9.79 2.44 -12.12
CA LYS A 65 -9.64 2.74 -13.55
C LYS A 65 -9.93 4.23 -13.83
N GLU A 66 -11.04 4.76 -13.32
CA GLU A 66 -11.42 6.17 -13.51
C GLU A 66 -10.37 7.13 -12.92
N LYS A 67 -9.88 6.85 -11.70
CA LYS A 67 -8.82 7.66 -11.07
C LYS A 67 -7.51 7.63 -11.88
N LEU A 68 -7.14 6.49 -12.45
CA LEU A 68 -5.97 6.36 -13.33
C LEU A 68 -6.15 7.13 -14.65
N GLU A 69 -7.35 7.10 -15.24
CA GLU A 69 -7.69 7.85 -16.45
C GLU A 69 -7.67 9.36 -16.22
N ALA A 70 -8.10 9.83 -15.04
CA ALA A 70 -8.08 11.24 -14.67
C ALA A 70 -6.67 11.81 -14.51
N THR A 71 -5.71 10.99 -14.06
CA THR A 71 -4.35 11.45 -13.69
C THR A 71 -3.36 11.44 -14.87
N GLN A 72 -3.75 10.92 -16.04
CA GLN A 72 -2.95 10.96 -17.30
C GLN A 72 -1.51 10.44 -17.16
N ILE A 73 -1.34 9.20 -16.67
CA ILE A 73 -0.03 8.54 -16.59
C ILE A 73 0.63 8.46 -17.98
N GLN A 74 1.90 8.83 -18.05
CA GLN A 74 2.67 8.83 -19.30
C GLN A 74 3.33 7.47 -19.54
N VAL A 75 3.11 6.89 -20.73
CA VAL A 75 3.88 5.72 -21.17
C VAL A 75 5.25 6.19 -21.64
N ILE A 76 6.31 5.66 -21.03
CA ILE A 76 7.68 5.95 -21.46
C ILE A 76 8.13 4.96 -22.54
N ARG A 77 9.02 5.39 -23.45
CA ARG A 77 9.59 4.54 -24.52
C ARG A 77 10.25 3.26 -24.00
N ALA A 78 10.75 3.27 -22.77
CA ALA A 78 11.34 2.08 -22.14
C ALA A 78 10.33 0.94 -21.91
N MET A 79 9.02 1.22 -21.93
CA MET A 79 7.95 0.22 -21.81
C MET A 79 7.61 -0.48 -23.14
N GLY A 80 8.24 -0.07 -24.24
CA GLY A 80 8.09 -0.68 -25.56
C GLY A 80 7.13 0.08 -26.47
N ASP A 81 7.42 0.06 -27.77
CA ASP A 81 6.75 0.90 -28.78
C ASP A 81 5.27 0.55 -29.03
N LYS A 82 4.77 -0.55 -28.45
CA LYS A 82 3.38 -1.03 -28.61
C LYS A 82 2.48 -0.78 -27.38
N MET A 83 3.04 -0.29 -26.28
CA MET A 83 2.30 -0.09 -25.03
C MET A 83 1.44 1.17 -25.13
N THR A 84 0.12 1.05 -24.97
CA THR A 84 -0.78 2.21 -24.86
C THR A 84 -1.03 2.61 -23.41
N VAL A 85 -1.56 3.82 -23.18
CA VAL A 85 -1.98 4.25 -21.83
C VAL A 85 -3.07 3.33 -21.27
N ASN A 86 -3.99 2.86 -22.11
CA ASN A 86 -5.04 1.91 -21.70
C ASN A 86 -4.47 0.55 -21.30
N ASP A 87 -3.45 0.07 -22.01
CA ASP A 87 -2.73 -1.15 -21.63
C ASP A 87 -2.02 -0.98 -20.29
N LEU A 88 -1.44 0.20 -20.05
CA LEU A 88 -0.81 0.52 -18.77
C LEU A 88 -1.84 0.53 -17.64
N ASN A 89 -2.93 1.27 -17.80
CA ASN A 89 -4.00 1.34 -16.80
C ASN A 89 -4.57 -0.04 -16.49
N ALA A 90 -4.83 -0.88 -17.50
CA ALA A 90 -5.32 -2.24 -17.29
C ALA A 90 -4.35 -3.10 -16.49
N ARG A 91 -3.04 -2.97 -16.74
CA ARG A 91 -2.01 -3.66 -15.95
C ARG A 91 -1.96 -3.15 -14.52
N LEU A 92 -2.01 -1.83 -14.32
CA LEU A 92 -1.97 -1.23 -12.99
C LEU A 92 -3.18 -1.65 -12.14
N VAL A 93 -4.38 -1.64 -12.73
CA VAL A 93 -5.59 -2.14 -12.03
C VAL A 93 -5.50 -3.64 -11.77
N CYS A 94 -4.95 -4.43 -12.69
CA CYS A 94 -4.72 -5.85 -12.45
C CYS A 94 -3.77 -6.11 -11.26
N LEU A 95 -2.71 -5.30 -11.13
CA LEU A 95 -1.78 -5.40 -10.00
C LEU A 95 -2.43 -5.04 -8.68
N ALA A 96 -3.27 -4.00 -8.68
CA ALA A 96 -4.08 -3.64 -7.54
C ALA A 96 -4.99 -4.80 -7.09
N GLY A 97 -5.49 -5.60 -8.04
CA GLY A 97 -6.25 -6.82 -7.75
C GLY A 97 -5.51 -7.84 -6.88
N ALA A 98 -4.17 -7.90 -6.92
CA ALA A 98 -3.38 -8.79 -6.06
C ALA A 98 -3.42 -8.39 -4.58
N THR A 99 -3.76 -7.14 -4.27
CA THR A 99 -4.00 -6.65 -2.91
C THR A 99 -5.48 -6.75 -2.49
N GLY A 100 -6.34 -7.29 -3.36
CA GLY A 100 -7.79 -7.21 -3.19
C GLY A 100 -8.32 -5.78 -3.28
N PHE A 101 -7.58 -4.89 -3.95
CA PHE A 101 -7.85 -3.45 -4.01
C PHE A 101 -7.90 -2.75 -2.64
N ASN A 102 -7.21 -3.29 -1.65
CA ASN A 102 -7.14 -2.71 -0.31
C ASN A 102 -6.09 -1.58 -0.29
N THR A 103 -6.57 -0.36 -0.09
CA THR A 103 -5.75 0.87 -0.07
C THR A 103 -4.79 0.94 1.11
N SER A 104 -5.05 0.22 2.22
CA SER A 104 -4.13 0.13 3.36
C SER A 104 -3.31 -1.17 3.38
N PHE A 105 -3.21 -1.91 2.27
CA PHE A 105 -2.51 -3.20 2.25
C PHE A 105 -0.99 -3.04 2.44
N VAL A 106 -0.46 -3.57 3.54
CA VAL A 106 0.98 -3.57 3.83
C VAL A 106 1.55 -4.98 3.75
N LYS A 107 2.64 -5.13 2.99
CA LYS A 107 3.35 -6.40 2.84
C LYS A 107 4.81 -6.30 3.29
N ASN A 108 5.20 -7.27 4.11
CA ASN A 108 6.57 -7.40 4.61
C ASN A 108 7.34 -8.44 3.81
N ILE A 109 8.46 -8.03 3.19
CA ILE A 109 9.35 -8.92 2.44
C ILE A 109 10.66 -9.07 3.20
N PRO A 110 10.96 -10.27 3.73
CA PRO A 110 12.28 -10.53 4.31
C PRO A 110 13.37 -10.38 3.25
N ALA A 111 14.43 -9.61 3.52
CA ALA A 111 15.56 -9.57 2.60
C ALA A 111 16.17 -10.96 2.43
N LYS A 112 16.33 -11.39 1.18
CA LYS A 112 17.09 -12.61 0.86
C LYS A 112 18.55 -12.42 1.33
N PRO A 113 19.21 -13.46 1.86
CA PRO A 113 20.63 -13.41 2.12
C PRO A 113 21.35 -13.00 0.83
N LYS A 114 22.24 -12.00 0.91
CA LYS A 114 23.29 -11.88 -0.11
C LYS A 114 24.11 -13.17 -0.01
N GLU A 115 24.31 -13.88 -1.11
CA GLU A 115 25.27 -14.99 -1.12
C GLU A 115 26.61 -14.49 -0.55
N PRO A 116 27.23 -15.24 0.38
CA PRO A 116 28.49 -14.82 0.96
C PRO A 116 29.58 -14.88 -0.12
N LEU A 117 30.06 -13.71 -0.55
CA LEU A 117 31.35 -13.65 -1.23
C LEU A 117 32.44 -13.93 -0.20
N ASN A 118 32.98 -15.14 -0.28
CA ASN A 118 34.22 -15.62 0.34
C ASN A 118 34.26 -15.73 1.89
N SER A 119 34.54 -16.94 2.33
CA SER A 119 34.77 -17.33 3.72
C SER A 119 36.02 -16.64 4.26
N ASN A 120 35.86 -15.96 5.39
CA ASN A 120 36.73 -15.95 6.57
C ASN A 120 36.66 -14.59 7.24
N SER A 121 35.61 -14.33 8.03
CA SER A 121 35.68 -13.49 9.22
C SER A 121 34.32 -13.33 9.91
N ILE A 122 34.32 -13.73 11.19
CA ILE A 122 33.65 -13.06 12.31
C ILE A 122 32.14 -13.32 12.51
N LYS A 123 31.88 -14.12 13.57
CA LYS A 123 30.77 -14.16 14.54
C LYS A 123 29.36 -13.78 14.07
N PRO A 124 28.34 -14.64 14.28
CA PRO A 124 26.94 -14.29 14.05
C PRO A 124 26.47 -13.38 15.19
N ASN A 125 26.82 -12.09 15.12
CA ASN A 125 26.07 -11.11 15.86
C ASN A 125 24.69 -11.01 15.21
N THR A 126 23.63 -11.04 16.01
CA THR A 126 22.23 -11.02 15.59
C THR A 126 21.84 -9.70 14.93
N THR A 127 22.39 -9.39 13.76
CA THR A 127 21.92 -8.30 12.91
C THR A 127 20.56 -8.74 12.35
N ARG A 128 19.48 -8.10 12.81
CA ARG A 128 18.14 -8.28 12.23
C ARG A 128 18.26 -8.11 10.72
N ARG A 129 17.81 -9.11 9.95
CA ARG A 129 17.80 -9.01 8.49
C ARG A 129 16.93 -7.82 8.10
N PRO A 130 17.36 -6.96 7.16
CA PRO A 130 16.50 -5.88 6.69
C PRO A 130 15.19 -6.47 6.15
N VAL A 131 14.07 -5.87 6.54
CA VAL A 131 12.73 -6.23 6.07
C VAL A 131 12.27 -5.06 5.20
N TRP A 132 11.83 -5.35 4.00
CA TRP A 132 11.31 -4.36 3.07
C TRP A 132 9.80 -4.30 3.21
N HIS A 133 9.24 -3.10 3.16
CA HIS A 133 7.81 -2.89 3.31
C HIS A 133 7.24 -2.34 2.01
N LEU A 134 6.13 -2.91 1.58
CA LEU A 134 5.34 -2.44 0.44
C LEU A 134 4.01 -1.91 0.97
N TYR A 135 3.58 -0.76 0.48
CA TYR A 135 2.42 -0.01 0.96
C TYR A 135 1.41 0.19 -0.15
N GLY A 136 0.15 0.22 0.24
CA GLY A 136 -0.93 0.67 -0.61
C GLY A 136 -1.37 -0.30 -1.68
N VAL A 137 -2.41 0.13 -2.40
CA VAL A 137 -3.03 -0.62 -3.49
C VAL A 137 -2.03 -0.96 -4.61
N PHE A 138 -0.97 -0.17 -4.79
CA PHE A 138 0.08 -0.40 -5.79
C PHE A 138 1.38 -1.01 -5.24
N GLN A 139 1.43 -1.34 -3.94
CA GLN A 139 2.59 -1.98 -3.31
C GLN A 139 3.90 -1.19 -3.51
N LEU A 140 3.85 0.11 -3.23
CA LEU A 140 4.98 1.05 -3.29
C LEU A 140 5.98 0.75 -2.17
N SER A 141 7.27 0.66 -2.50
CA SER A 141 8.31 0.23 -1.53
C SER A 141 8.87 1.38 -0.69
N ASP A 142 9.07 1.16 0.61
CA ASP A 142 9.78 2.09 1.50
C ASP A 142 11.26 2.31 1.16
N GLN A 143 11.86 1.54 0.27
CA GLN A 143 13.24 1.80 -0.16
C GLN A 143 13.34 2.83 -1.28
N LEU A 144 12.26 3.00 -2.04
CA LEU A 144 12.25 3.79 -3.26
C LEU A 144 11.23 4.92 -3.21
N ALA A 145 9.99 4.62 -2.84
CA ALA A 145 8.86 5.50 -3.02
C ALA A 145 8.72 6.52 -1.89
N CYS A 146 8.69 6.05 -0.64
CA CYS A 146 8.36 6.84 0.55
C CYS A 146 9.34 6.59 1.70
N ASP A 147 9.29 7.44 2.71
CA ASP A 147 9.99 7.24 3.99
C ASP A 147 9.06 6.60 5.04
N SER A 148 9.45 5.42 5.54
CA SER A 148 8.75 4.70 6.63
C SER A 148 9.33 5.00 8.01
N GLY A 149 10.47 5.68 8.09
CA GLY A 149 11.26 5.85 9.32
C GLY A 149 11.93 4.57 9.83
N MET A 150 11.71 3.42 9.17
CA MET A 150 12.25 2.12 9.61
C MET A 150 13.50 1.69 8.84
N ASN A 151 13.61 2.07 7.56
CA ASN A 151 14.70 1.69 6.66
C ASN A 151 15.21 2.92 5.90
N PRO A 152 16.49 2.94 5.47
CA PRO A 152 16.95 3.95 4.51
C PRO A 152 16.13 3.92 3.22
N SER A 153 15.69 5.10 2.78
CA SER A 153 14.85 5.29 1.59
C SER A 153 15.47 6.29 0.62
N LEU A 154 15.25 6.06 -0.68
CA LEU A 154 15.47 7.09 -1.70
C LEU A 154 14.36 8.15 -1.71
N ASN A 155 13.19 7.81 -1.15
CA ASN A 155 12.00 8.66 -1.01
C ASN A 155 11.74 9.51 -2.27
N VAL A 156 11.66 8.86 -3.44
CA VAL A 156 11.50 9.51 -4.75
C VAL A 156 10.23 10.36 -4.80
N CYS A 157 9.18 9.97 -4.08
CA CYS A 157 7.92 10.69 -4.03
C CYS A 157 7.87 11.74 -2.91
N ASN A 158 8.95 11.89 -2.15
CA ASN A 158 9.11 12.89 -1.09
C ASN A 158 7.93 12.93 -0.10
N THR A 159 7.52 11.76 0.38
CA THR A 159 6.36 11.60 1.27
C THR A 159 6.59 10.53 2.34
N SER A 160 5.73 10.49 3.36
CA SER A 160 5.70 9.40 4.33
C SER A 160 4.92 8.21 3.78
N CYS A 161 5.33 6.98 4.12
CA CYS A 161 4.63 5.79 3.66
C CYS A 161 3.19 5.65 4.19
N THR A 162 2.80 6.43 5.20
CA THR A 162 1.40 6.45 5.66
C THR A 162 0.45 7.07 4.65
N ALA A 163 0.94 7.95 3.78
CA ALA A 163 0.14 8.56 2.71
C ALA A 163 -0.37 7.49 1.74
N PHE A 164 0.47 6.50 1.40
CA PHE A 164 0.08 5.34 0.58
C PHE A 164 -0.75 4.28 1.30
N THR A 165 -1.33 4.60 2.46
CA THR A 165 -2.20 3.66 3.19
C THR A 165 -3.50 4.30 3.65
N ASP A 166 -3.77 5.53 3.21
CA ASP A 166 -5.07 6.15 3.40
C ASP A 166 -6.05 5.77 2.28
N ASP A 167 -7.28 6.29 2.35
CA ASP A 167 -8.35 5.93 1.42
C ASP A 167 -8.24 6.67 0.07
N ASP A 168 -7.41 7.72 -0.03
CA ASP A 168 -7.25 8.53 -1.24
C ASP A 168 -6.04 8.09 -2.06
N VAL A 169 -6.27 7.20 -3.03
CA VAL A 169 -5.22 6.69 -3.92
C VAL A 169 -4.56 7.71 -4.87
N THR A 170 -4.92 9.00 -4.79
CA THR A 170 -4.45 10.03 -5.74
C THR A 170 -2.95 10.27 -5.62
N ASP A 171 -2.41 10.31 -4.39
CA ASP A 171 -0.99 10.47 -4.16
C ASP A 171 -0.21 9.19 -4.50
N ASP A 172 -0.80 8.00 -4.30
CA ASP A 172 -0.22 6.75 -4.79
C ASP A 172 -0.04 6.77 -6.32
N ILE A 173 -1.07 7.21 -7.06
CA ILE A 173 -1.03 7.30 -8.53
C ILE A 173 0.03 8.32 -8.97
N ALA A 174 0.10 9.47 -8.31
CA ALA A 174 1.10 10.50 -8.59
C ALA A 174 2.53 9.98 -8.33
N CYS A 175 2.73 9.25 -7.24
CA CYS A 175 4.00 8.62 -6.92
C CYS A 175 4.39 7.56 -7.96
N LEU A 176 3.44 6.72 -8.37
CA LEU A 176 3.65 5.71 -9.41
C LEU A 176 4.10 6.36 -10.73
N ASN A 177 3.45 7.44 -11.15
CA ASN A 177 3.84 8.21 -12.34
C ASN A 177 5.26 8.79 -12.22
N THR A 178 5.63 9.28 -11.02
CA THR A 178 6.97 9.79 -10.72
C THR A 178 8.03 8.69 -10.85
N ILE A 179 7.74 7.50 -10.30
CA ILE A 179 8.64 6.34 -10.40
C ILE A 179 8.80 5.90 -11.85
N ILE A 180 7.70 5.80 -12.60
CA ILE A 180 7.71 5.45 -14.02
C ILE A 180 8.56 6.45 -14.82
N SER A 181 8.32 7.74 -14.64
CA SER A 181 9.04 8.82 -15.35
C SER A 181 10.53 8.87 -15.02
N SER A 182 10.92 8.36 -13.85
CA SER A 182 12.32 8.28 -13.42
C SER A 182 13.11 7.14 -14.09
N ILE A 183 12.44 6.22 -14.80
CA ILE A 183 13.08 5.12 -15.51
C ILE A 183 13.76 5.65 -16.77
N LYS A 184 15.08 5.82 -16.70
CA LYS A 184 15.90 6.15 -17.88
C LYS A 184 16.13 4.90 -18.75
N PRO A 185 15.96 4.95 -20.08
CA PRO A 185 16.35 3.86 -20.96
C PRO A 185 17.87 3.68 -20.86
N ARG A 186 18.31 2.56 -20.29
CA ARG A 186 19.74 2.20 -20.28
C ARG A 186 20.09 1.40 -21.53
N PRO A 187 21.27 1.62 -22.16
CA PRO A 187 21.82 0.66 -23.11
C PRO A 187 22.03 -0.69 -22.42
N LYS A 188 21.86 -1.78 -23.18
CA LYS A 188 21.69 -3.19 -22.75
C LYS A 188 22.82 -3.78 -21.89
N ASN A 189 23.09 -3.28 -20.69
CA ASN A 189 24.02 -3.91 -19.75
C ASN A 189 23.70 -3.41 -18.34
N ASN A 190 23.16 -4.29 -17.48
CA ASN A 190 23.07 -4.12 -16.03
C ASN A 190 22.00 -3.12 -15.55
N ILE A 191 20.76 -3.59 -15.42
CA ILE A 191 19.70 -2.86 -14.70
C ILE A 191 19.99 -2.97 -13.20
N THR A 192 20.55 -1.92 -12.63
CA THR A 192 20.54 -1.67 -11.17
C THR A 192 19.59 -0.51 -10.90
N LEU A 193 18.31 -0.73 -11.18
CA LEU A 193 17.22 0.01 -10.54
C LEU A 193 16.75 -0.86 -9.37
N PRO A 194 16.22 -0.33 -8.25
CA PRO A 194 15.57 -1.16 -7.26
C PRO A 194 14.41 -1.87 -7.96
N LEU A 195 14.70 -3.11 -8.34
CA LEU A 195 14.01 -3.89 -9.35
C LEU A 195 12.58 -4.25 -8.92
N VAL A 196 12.24 -3.96 -7.65
CA VAL A 196 10.99 -4.37 -7.01
C VAL A 196 9.81 -3.73 -7.73
N THR A 197 9.74 -2.40 -7.87
CA THR A 197 8.57 -1.70 -8.44
C THR A 197 8.33 -2.01 -9.92
N LEU A 198 9.39 -2.05 -10.74
CA LEU A 198 9.25 -2.38 -12.16
C LEU A 198 8.95 -3.87 -12.37
N SER A 199 9.50 -4.77 -11.54
CA SER A 199 9.13 -6.19 -11.59
C SER A 199 7.68 -6.43 -11.17
N THR A 200 7.11 -5.63 -10.27
CA THR A 200 5.67 -5.62 -9.96
C THR A 200 4.86 -5.14 -11.16
N ILE A 201 5.24 -4.04 -11.81
CA ILE A 201 4.53 -3.55 -13.02
C ILE A 201 4.60 -4.57 -14.17
N LEU A 202 5.71 -5.31 -14.25
CA LEU A 202 5.96 -6.38 -15.22
C LEU A 202 5.64 -7.78 -14.67
N VAL A 203 4.75 -7.90 -13.68
CA VAL A 203 4.26 -9.22 -13.23
C VAL A 203 3.67 -9.94 -14.44
N LYS A 204 4.19 -11.15 -14.69
CA LYS A 204 3.77 -12.00 -15.81
C LYS A 204 2.26 -12.22 -15.85
N GLU A 205 1.60 -12.23 -14.70
CA GLU A 205 0.16 -12.45 -14.56
C GLU A 205 -0.64 -11.33 -15.24
N CYS A 206 -0.28 -10.07 -15.01
CA CYS A 206 -0.95 -8.93 -15.63
C CYS A 206 -0.46 -8.66 -17.06
N HIS A 207 0.55 -9.39 -17.55
CA HIS A 207 1.17 -9.12 -18.84
C HIS A 207 0.23 -9.34 -20.04
N PHE A 208 -0.77 -10.21 -19.89
CA PHE A 208 -1.69 -10.60 -20.96
C PHE A 208 -3.09 -9.99 -20.80
N VAL A 209 -3.25 -9.02 -19.90
CA VAL A 209 -4.53 -8.32 -19.71
C VAL A 209 -4.87 -7.55 -20.98
N VAL A 210 -6.05 -7.82 -21.53
CA VAL A 210 -6.62 -7.10 -22.67
C VAL A 210 -7.62 -6.07 -22.12
N PRO A 211 -7.38 -4.75 -22.26
CA PRO A 211 -8.20 -3.72 -21.61
C PRO A 211 -9.70 -3.82 -21.92
N SER A 212 -10.06 -4.10 -23.18
CA SER A 212 -11.46 -4.20 -23.61
C SER A 212 -12.23 -5.34 -22.96
N GLN A 213 -11.55 -6.42 -22.57
CA GLN A 213 -12.15 -7.55 -21.86
C GLN A 213 -12.12 -7.33 -20.35
N TYR A 214 -11.00 -6.83 -19.84
CA TYR A 214 -10.78 -6.65 -18.40
C TYR A 214 -11.76 -5.63 -17.78
N PHE A 215 -12.08 -4.59 -18.54
CA PHE A 215 -12.99 -3.52 -18.14
C PHE A 215 -14.40 -3.61 -18.74
N VAL A 216 -14.80 -4.79 -19.26
CA VAL A 216 -16.13 -4.97 -19.90
C VAL A 216 -17.31 -4.65 -18.97
N GLU A 217 -17.13 -4.81 -17.66
CA GLU A 217 -18.14 -4.53 -16.63
C GLU A 217 -18.09 -3.08 -16.11
N CYS A 218 -17.06 -2.31 -16.50
CA CYS A 218 -16.93 -0.94 -16.03
C CYS A 218 -17.82 0.00 -16.86
N PRO A 219 -18.54 0.93 -16.21
CA PRO A 219 -19.37 1.88 -16.93
C PRO A 219 -18.55 2.69 -17.95
N SER A 220 -19.04 2.79 -19.18
CA SER A 220 -18.38 3.55 -20.24
C SER A 220 -18.84 5.01 -20.23
N GLY A 221 -18.59 5.76 -19.15
CA GLY A 221 -18.59 7.24 -19.11
C GLY A 221 -19.75 8.06 -19.73
N THR A 222 -20.90 7.46 -20.08
CA THR A 222 -22.03 8.17 -20.73
C THR A 222 -23.37 7.96 -20.04
N THR A 223 -23.39 7.68 -18.74
CA THR A 223 -24.64 7.79 -17.97
C THR A 223 -24.75 9.19 -17.37
N PRO A 224 -25.69 10.03 -17.84
CA PRO A 224 -26.05 11.24 -17.11
C PRO A 224 -26.58 10.81 -15.74
N SER A 225 -26.11 11.47 -14.68
CA SER A 225 -26.66 11.31 -13.34
C SER A 225 -28.18 11.54 -13.39
N PRO A 226 -29.03 10.61 -12.88
CA PRO A 226 -30.46 10.83 -12.79
C PRO A 226 -30.74 11.82 -11.66
N GLY A 227 -30.54 13.12 -11.93
CA GLY A 227 -30.59 14.14 -10.88
C GLY A 227 -30.66 15.59 -11.35
N THR A 228 -30.98 15.87 -12.61
CA THR A 228 -31.30 17.25 -13.03
C THR A 228 -32.53 17.26 -13.93
N MET A 229 -33.67 16.97 -13.30
CA MET A 229 -34.93 17.60 -13.66
C MET A 229 -35.49 18.21 -12.38
N LEU A 230 -35.26 19.51 -12.22
CA LEU A 230 -36.16 20.56 -11.73
C LEU A 230 -35.37 21.86 -11.54
#